data_AF-W1XFK1-F1
#
_entry.id   AF-W1XFK1-F1
#
_cell.length_a   1.000
_cell.length_b   1.000
_cell.length_c   1.000
_cell.angle_alpha   90.00
_cell.angle_beta   90.00
_cell.angle_gamma   90.00
#
_symmetry.space_group_name_H-M   'P 1'
#
loop_
_entity.id
_entity.type
_entity.pdbx_description
1 polymer ?
#
loop_
_entity_poly.entity_id
_entity_poly.type
_entity_poly.pdbx_seq_one_letter_code
_entity_poly.pdbx_strand_id
1 'polypeptide(L)' 'KTDSKIREVCKDVYERMYEKTPEIVAIHAGVECGLFKEKLGNDVDMISFGPDIIDIHTPNEHISISSFNDE' A
#
# COMPACT_ATOMS: atom_id res chain seq x y z
N LYS A 1 1.48 6.25 12.31
CA LYS A 1 1.21 6.32 13.77
C LYS A 1 0.82 4.93 14.23
N THR A 2 0.95 4.60 15.53
CA THR A 2 0.48 3.31 16.05
C THR A 2 -1.02 3.13 15.78
N ASP A 3 -1.77 4.22 15.96
CA ASP A 3 -3.18 4.33 15.61
C ASP A 3 -3.33 5.12 14.29
N SER A 4 -3.81 4.45 13.25
CA SER A 4 -4.08 5.01 11.92
C SER A 4 -5.51 4.64 11.53
N LYS A 5 -6.38 5.64 11.37
CA LYS A 5 -7.78 5.41 11.00
C LYS A 5 -7.89 4.95 9.56
N ILE A 6 -7.09 5.52 8.66
CA ILE A 6 -7.13 5.14 7.24
C ILE A 6 -6.64 3.70 7.02
N ARG A 7 -5.68 3.23 7.84
CA ARG A 7 -5.24 1.83 7.82
C ARG A 7 -6.37 0.86 8.15
N GLU A 8 -7.13 1.12 9.22
CA GLU A 8 -8.26 0.25 9.59
C GLU A 8 -9.35 0.27 8.51
N VAL A 9 -9.68 1.44 7.96
CA VAL A 9 -10.63 1.55 6.84
C VAL A 9 -10.16 0.74 5.63
N CYS A 10 -8.88 0.83 5.26
CA CYS A 10 -8.33 0.06 4.15
C CYS A 10 -8.37 -1.44 4.42
N LYS A 11 -8.07 -1.86 5.65
CA LYS A 11 -8.14 -3.26 6.07
C LYS A 11 -9.56 -3.81 5.92
N ASP A 12 -10.55 -3.10 6.44
CA ASP A 12 -11.96 -3.50 6.39
C ASP A 12 -12.50 -3.54 4.95
N VAL A 13 -12.05 -2.63 4.08
CA VAL A 13 -12.42 -2.65 2.65
C VAL A 13 -11.78 -3.84 1.95
N TYR A 14 -10.49 -4.07 2.14
CA TYR A 14 -9.75 -5.16 1.52
C TYR A 14 -10.34 -6.53 1.92
N GLU A 15 -10.63 -6.72 3.21
CA GLU A 15 -11.27 -7.95 3.71
C GLU A 15 -12.64 -8.21 3.09
N ARG A 16 -13.45 -7.17 2.89
CA ARG A 16 -14.77 -7.31 2.25
C ARG A 16 -14.69 -7.59 0.75
N MET A 17 -13.70 -7.04 0.06
CA MET A 17 -13.54 -7.20 -1.38
C MET A 17 -12.95 -8.57 -1.75
N TYR A 18 -11.98 -9.04 -0.97
CA TYR A 18 -11.16 -10.19 -1.35
C TYR A 18 -11.30 -11.38 -0.41
N GLU A 19 -12.12 -11.27 0.64
CA GLU A 19 -12.31 -12.30 1.69
C GLU A 19 -10.99 -12.74 2.34
N LYS A 20 -10.01 -11.82 2.38
CA LYS A 20 -8.64 -12.05 2.86
C LYS A 20 -8.19 -10.89 3.72
N THR A 21 -7.50 -11.17 4.81
CA THR A 21 -6.84 -10.14 5.62
C THR A 21 -5.60 -9.62 4.87
N PRO A 22 -5.46 -8.30 4.66
CA PRO A 22 -4.27 -7.75 4.02
C PRO A 22 -3.07 -7.85 4.95
N GLU A 23 -1.89 -8.07 4.37
CA GLU A 23 -0.63 -8.00 5.09
C GLU A 23 -0.23 -6.53 5.32
N ILE A 24 0.03 -6.18 6.59
CA ILE A 24 0.49 -4.84 6.97
C ILE A 24 2.00 -4.89 7.20
N VAL A 25 2.76 -4.30 6.29
CA VAL A 25 4.23 -4.35 6.31
C VAL A 25 4.86 -2.96 6.27
N ALA A 26 6.07 -2.88 6.82
CA ALA A 26 7.01 -1.79 6.54
C ALA A 26 8.10 -2.34 5.63
N ILE A 27 8.41 -1.63 4.55
CA ILE A 27 9.41 -2.07 3.57
C ILE A 27 10.73 -1.34 3.77
N HIS A 28 11.84 -2.00 3.44
CA HIS A 28 13.17 -1.37 3.39
C HIS A 28 13.42 -0.75 2.01
N ALA A 29 12.53 0.16 1.61
CA ALA A 29 12.60 0.90 0.36
C ALA A 29 12.10 2.34 0.57
N GLY A 30 12.49 3.24 -0.33
CA GLY A 30 11.99 4.61 -0.32
C GLY A 30 10.57 4.67 -0.88
N VAL A 31 9.65 5.28 -0.12
CA VAL A 31 8.33 5.68 -0.59
C VAL A 31 8.08 7.15 -0.24
N GLU A 32 7.31 7.84 -1.07
CA GLU A 32 7.07 9.27 -0.97
C GLU A 32 6.34 9.65 0.33
N CYS A 33 5.64 8.72 0.98
CA CYS A 33 5.03 8.93 2.30
C CYS A 33 6.02 9.47 3.35
N GLY A 34 7.30 9.07 3.28
CA GLY A 34 8.34 9.61 4.16
C GLY A 34 8.57 11.10 3.93
N LEU A 35 8.68 11.51 2.66
CA LEU A 35 8.83 12.91 2.26
C LEU A 35 7.57 13.73 2.57
N PHE A 36 6.39 13.18 2.30
CA PHE A 36 5.13 13.85 2.60
C PHE A 36 4.96 14.09 4.09
N LYS A 37 5.36 13.15 4.95
CA LYS A 37 5.34 13.36 6.40
C LYS A 37 6.24 14.52 6.83
N GLU A 38 7.40 14.69 6.21
CA GLU A 38 8.31 15.80 6.49
C GLU A 38 7.69 17.15 6.09
N LYS A 39 7.03 17.22 4.92
CA LYS A 39 6.50 18.49 4.37
C LYS A 39 5.12 18.87 4.89
N LEU A 40 4.23 17.90 5.03
CA LEU A 40 2.83 18.11 5.43
C LEU A 40 2.63 18.01 6.94
N GLY A 41 3.65 17.55 7.67
CA GLY A 41 3.63 17.43 9.12
C GLY A 41 3.22 16.06 9.63
N ASN A 42 3.43 15.85 10.93
CA ASN A 42 3.25 14.55 11.58
C ASN A 42 1.79 14.12 11.76
N ASP A 43 0.83 14.98 11.47
CA ASP A 43 -0.60 14.70 11.67
C ASP A 43 -1.30 14.09 10.46
N VAL A 44 -0.63 14.03 9.32
CA VAL A 44 -1.15 13.34 8.13
C VAL A 44 -1.13 11.84 8.36
N ASP A 45 -2.30 11.21 8.22
CA ASP A 45 -2.49 9.77 8.27
C ASP A 45 -2.42 9.21 6.85
N MET A 46 -1.52 8.25 6.61
CA MET A 46 -1.18 7.78 5.27
C MET A 46 -0.93 6.28 5.27
N ILE A 47 -1.32 5.65 4.17
CA ILE A 47 -0.96 4.27 3.80
C ILE A 47 -0.50 4.27 2.34
N SER A 48 0.22 3.22 1.95
CA SER A 48 0.55 2.93 0.56
C SER A 48 0.13 1.48 0.28
N PHE A 49 -0.50 1.25 -0.86
CA PHE A 49 -0.95 -0.05 -1.34
C PHE A 49 -0.96 -0.03 -2.87
N GLY A 50 -0.95 -1.20 -3.50
CA GLY A 50 -0.92 -1.32 -4.95
C GLY A 50 -0.99 -2.77 -5.42
N PRO A 51 -1.01 -3.00 -6.75
CA PRO A 51 -1.01 -4.32 -7.34
C PRO A 51 0.33 -5.03 -7.14
N ASP A 52 0.38 -6.32 -7.46
CA ASP A 52 1.62 -7.09 -7.44
C ASP A 52 2.47 -6.74 -8.67
N ILE A 53 3.59 -6.06 -8.43
CA ILE A 53 4.58 -5.72 -9.45
C ILE A 53 5.89 -6.43 -9.11
N ILE A 54 6.45 -7.14 -10.08
CA ILE A 54 7.62 -8.01 -9.94
C ILE A 54 8.76 -7.46 -10.81
N ASP A 55 9.98 -7.59 -10.31
CA ASP A 55 11.22 -7.17 -10.99
C ASP A 55 11.22 -5.68 -11.39
N ILE A 56 10.62 -4.83 -10.55
CA ILE A 56 10.56 -3.37 -10.75
C ILE A 56 11.94 -2.78 -11.04
N HIS A 57 11.99 -1.82 -11.97
CA HIS A 57 13.23 -1.18 -12.44
C HIS A 57 14.17 -2.08 -13.25
N THR A 58 13.68 -3.22 -13.76
CA THR A 58 14.44 -4.08 -14.68
C THR A 58 13.73 -4.23 -16.02
N PRO A 59 14.41 -4.67 -17.10
CA PRO A 59 13.74 -5.01 -18.36
C PRO A 59 12.70 -6.13 -18.25
N ASN A 60 12.73 -6.90 -17.15
CA ASN A 60 11.77 -7.97 -16.87
C ASN A 60 10.59 -7.49 -16.01
N GLU A 61 10.46 -6.19 -15.74
CA GLU A 61 9.35 -5.63 -14.97
C GLU A 61 8.00 -6.04 -15.55
N HIS A 62 7.15 -6.62 -14.70
CA HIS A 62 5.81 -7.07 -15.07
C HIS A 62 4.85 -6.96 -13.89
N ILE A 63 3.56 -6.89 -14.21
CA ILE A 63 2.46 -6.73 -13.25
C ILE A 63 1.50 -7.90 -13.38
N SER A 64 0.96 -8.35 -12.25
CA SER A 64 -0.11 -9.35 -12.25
C SER A 64 -1.44 -8.70 -12.65
N ILE A 65 -2.03 -9.19 -13.75
CA ILE A 65 -3.34 -8.69 -14.24
C ILE A 65 -4.44 -8.95 -13.19
N SER A 66 -4.38 -10.09 -12.50
CA SER A 66 -5.40 -10.46 -11.51
C SER A 66 -5.34 -9.66 -10.21
N SER A 67 -4.23 -8.96 -9.92
CA SER A 67 -4.17 -8.02 -8.79
C SER A 67 -4.36 -6.56 -9.21
N PHE A 68 -4.50 -6.30 -10.51
CA PHE A 68 -4.81 -4.98 -11.05
C PHE A 68 -6.30 -4.81 -11.39
N ASN A 69 -6.93 -5.86 -11.93
CA ASN A 69 -8.35 -5.84 -12.29
C ASN A 69 -9.22 -6.51 -11.23
N ASP A 70 -10.41 -5.96 -11.01
CA ASP A 70 -11.44 -6.50 -10.12
C ASP A 70 -12.43 -7.46 -10.82
N GLU A 71 -12.05 -8.08 -11.96
CA GLU A 71 -12.90 -9.05 -12.69
C GLU A 71 -12.88 -10.47 -12.09
#